data_AF-A0A251T1Z7-F1
#
_entry.id   AF-A0A251T1Z7-F1
#
_cell.length_a   1.000
_cell.length_b   1.000
_cell.length_c   1.000
_cell.angle_alpha   90.00
_cell.angle_beta   90.00
_cell.angle_gamma   90.00
#
_symmetry.space_group_name_H-M   'P 1'
#
loop_
_entity.id
_entity.type
_entity.pdbx_description
1 polymer ?
#
loop_
_entity_poly.entity_id
_entity_poly.type
_entity_poly.pdbx_seq_one_letter_code
_entity_poly.pdbx_strand_id
1 'polypeptide(L)'
;MKTMSSLLLWLPFLIVSSVMESLVTSQQSLFAIPPPPPLIPKQVRCRSPLFPSCFGQWHTCPTDCRKDCYIDCVSCKPVCGCNNPGALCQDPRFVGGDGVTFYFHGRKNQDFCLLSDRNLHINGHFIGKRNPKLTRDFTWVQSIGILFEDHKLLVGAKKTSTWDDSEEHLYISYDDTPLSLNGENWNYRNSSLMITRTSPTNNIAIEVQNSFRIMAKVVPIGADESRVHGYNITNDDCFAHLDLRFKFYSLSDVVDGVLGQTYRSNYVSKIKVSANMAVMGNIPKYSTSGIFATDCIVSRFGSRNGAPKMDT
;
A
#
# COMPACT_ATOMS: atom_id res chain seq x y z
N MET A 1 15.76 62.76 -76.08
CA MET A 1 15.82 63.90 -75.15
C MET A 1 16.31 63.41 -73.79
N LYS A 2 17.53 63.83 -73.46
CA LYS A 2 18.14 64.05 -72.14
C LYS A 2 18.06 62.94 -71.06
N THR A 3 19.16 62.19 -71.00
CA THR A 3 19.97 61.80 -69.82
C THR A 3 20.00 62.81 -68.65
N MET A 4 20.18 62.30 -67.42
CA MET A 4 21.09 62.72 -66.32
C MET A 4 20.52 62.18 -64.97
N SER A 5 21.15 61.24 -64.26
CA SER A 5 22.35 61.33 -63.41
C SER A 5 22.22 62.32 -62.23
N SER A 6 22.19 61.80 -61.01
CA SER A 6 22.66 62.48 -59.79
C SER A 6 22.96 61.41 -58.73
N LEU A 7 24.23 61.00 -58.63
CA LEU A 7 25.21 61.39 -57.61
C LEU A 7 24.86 60.92 -56.19
N LEU A 8 25.62 59.90 -55.78
CA LEU A 8 25.82 59.49 -54.40
C LEU A 8 26.47 60.62 -53.58
N LEU A 9 25.90 60.90 -52.42
CA LEU A 9 26.58 61.55 -51.30
C LEU A 9 26.55 60.58 -50.12
N TRP A 10 27.69 59.92 -49.88
CA TRP A 10 27.94 59.16 -48.66
C TRP A 10 28.23 60.15 -47.52
N LEU A 11 27.30 60.27 -46.58
CA LEU A 11 27.58 60.85 -45.26
C LEU A 11 28.12 59.77 -44.33
N PRO A 12 29.25 59.97 -43.64
CA PRO A 12 29.70 59.05 -42.62
C PRO A 12 28.83 59.27 -41.38
N PHE A 13 27.92 58.33 -41.09
CA PHE A 13 27.25 58.29 -39.80
C PHE A 13 28.27 57.79 -38.76
N LEU A 14 28.85 58.72 -38.01
CA LEU A 14 29.53 58.44 -36.75
C LEU A 14 28.47 57.92 -35.75
N ILE A 15 28.38 56.60 -35.62
CA ILE A 15 27.63 55.96 -34.54
C ILE A 15 28.46 56.13 -33.27
N VAL A 16 28.13 57.15 -32.48
CA VAL A 16 28.59 57.25 -31.09
C VAL A 16 27.83 56.17 -30.32
N SER A 17 28.49 55.06 -30.00
CA SER A 17 27.93 54.04 -29.10
C SER A 17 27.88 54.61 -27.69
N SER A 18 26.77 55.24 -27.32
CA SER A 18 26.48 55.51 -25.91
C SER A 18 26.17 54.17 -25.25
N VAL A 19 27.13 53.61 -24.51
CA VAL A 19 26.89 52.48 -23.61
C VAL A 19 26.07 53.04 -22.46
N MET A 20 24.74 52.88 -22.53
CA MET A 20 23.86 53.16 -21.42
C MET A 20 23.90 51.92 -20.52
N GLU A 21 24.75 51.96 -19.49
CA GLU A 21 24.71 50.99 -18.38
C GLU A 21 23.38 51.15 -17.65
N SER A 22 22.41 50.36 -18.07
CA SER A 22 21.16 50.15 -17.35
C SER A 22 21.48 49.37 -16.08
N LEU A 23 21.65 50.07 -14.95
CA LEU A 23 21.54 49.48 -13.62
C LEU A 23 20.09 49.02 -13.42
N VAL A 24 19.77 47.81 -13.92
CA VAL A 24 18.56 47.10 -13.54
C VAL A 24 18.79 46.56 -12.13
N THR A 25 18.45 47.37 -11.14
CA THR A 25 18.36 46.94 -9.76
C THR A 25 17.27 45.87 -9.69
N SER A 26 17.67 44.60 -9.62
CA SER A 26 16.80 43.46 -9.36
C SER A 26 16.19 43.60 -7.95
N GLN A 27 15.04 44.27 -7.87
CA GLN A 27 14.17 44.18 -6.70
C GLN A 27 13.43 42.85 -6.76
N GLN A 28 14.12 41.79 -6.30
CA GLN A 28 13.46 40.53 -5.94
C GLN A 28 12.62 40.82 -4.69
N SER A 29 11.31 41.06 -4.87
CA SER A 29 10.39 41.03 -3.75
C SER A 29 10.33 39.60 -3.24
N LEU A 30 10.96 39.34 -2.10
CA LEU A 30 10.76 38.13 -1.31
C LEU A 30 9.31 38.15 -0.81
N PHE A 31 8.38 37.66 -1.62
CA PHE A 31 7.09 37.22 -1.09
C PHE A 31 7.40 36.00 -0.22
N ALA A 32 7.48 36.22 1.09
CA ALA A 32 7.54 35.15 2.06
C ALA A 32 6.30 34.27 1.84
N ILE A 33 6.51 33.03 1.40
CA ILE A 33 5.46 32.02 1.33
C ILE A 33 4.94 31.87 2.76
N PRO A 34 3.66 32.12 3.04
CA PRO A 34 3.12 31.94 4.39
C PRO A 34 3.40 30.49 4.83
N PRO A 35 3.83 30.28 6.08
CA PRO A 35 4.09 28.93 6.56
C PRO A 35 2.84 28.08 6.31
N PRO A 36 3.00 26.83 5.82
CA PRO A 36 1.86 25.96 5.60
C PRO A 36 1.05 25.89 6.90
N PRO A 37 -0.29 25.96 6.84
CA PRO A 37 -1.12 25.94 8.03
C PRO A 37 -0.74 24.72 8.89
N PRO A 38 -0.70 24.88 10.23
CA PRO A 38 -0.29 23.80 11.12
C PRO A 38 -1.14 22.57 10.85
N LEU A 39 -0.48 21.49 10.43
CA LEU A 39 -1.13 20.21 10.14
C LEU A 39 -1.69 19.63 11.43
N ILE A 40 -3.00 19.78 11.65
CA ILE A 40 -3.72 19.18 12.77
C ILE A 40 -3.63 17.66 12.64
N PRO A 41 -3.04 16.93 13.60
CA PRO A 41 -2.98 15.49 13.53
C PRO A 41 -4.38 14.87 13.61
N LYS A 42 -4.62 13.83 12.80
CA LYS A 42 -5.86 13.06 12.82
C LYS A 42 -6.07 12.47 14.21
N GLN A 43 -7.33 12.43 14.65
CA GLN A 43 -7.74 11.71 15.84
C GLN A 43 -8.46 10.42 15.47
N VAL A 44 -8.22 9.38 16.27
CA VAL A 44 -8.81 8.04 16.09
C VAL A 44 -9.39 7.56 17.41
N ARG A 45 -10.39 6.68 17.35
CA ARG A 45 -11.01 6.10 18.55
C ARG A 45 -11.46 4.68 18.32
N CYS A 46 -11.40 3.85 19.37
CA CYS A 46 -11.88 2.48 19.28
C CYS A 46 -13.41 2.47 19.11
N ARG A 47 -13.89 1.78 18.07
CA ARG A 47 -15.32 1.58 17.79
C ARG A 47 -15.81 0.16 18.09
N SER A 48 -14.92 -0.73 18.56
CA SER A 48 -15.29 -2.11 18.88
C SER A 48 -15.82 -2.19 20.31
N PRO A 49 -17.06 -2.62 20.53
CA PRO A 49 -17.62 -2.78 21.87
C PRO A 49 -16.94 -3.91 22.68
N LEU A 50 -16.11 -4.74 22.04
CA LEU A 50 -15.33 -5.79 22.71
C LEU A 50 -14.24 -5.24 23.65
N PHE A 51 -13.91 -3.94 23.55
CA PHE A 51 -12.86 -3.29 24.34
C PHE A 51 -13.40 -2.09 25.13
N PRO A 52 -14.22 -2.31 26.17
CA PRO A 52 -14.95 -1.24 26.87
C PRO A 52 -14.03 -0.20 27.51
N SER A 53 -12.84 -0.60 27.97
CA SER A 53 -11.84 0.30 28.56
C SER A 53 -11.19 1.27 27.56
N CYS A 54 -11.33 1.02 26.25
CA CYS A 54 -10.83 1.89 25.18
C CYS A 54 -11.94 2.48 24.30
N PHE A 55 -13.14 1.88 24.36
CA PHE A 55 -14.25 2.23 23.50
C PHE A 55 -14.60 3.72 23.61
N GLY A 56 -14.67 4.38 22.45
CA GLY A 56 -15.04 5.79 22.35
C GLY A 56 -13.95 6.80 22.70
N GLN A 57 -12.80 6.39 23.22
CA GLN A 57 -11.72 7.30 23.61
C GLN A 57 -10.95 7.83 22.40
N TRP A 58 -10.74 9.14 22.34
CA TRP A 58 -10.01 9.81 21.26
C TRP A 58 -8.50 9.83 21.53
N HIS A 59 -7.72 9.48 20.51
CA HIS A 59 -6.25 9.48 20.54
C HIS A 59 -5.68 10.21 19.32
N THR A 60 -4.59 10.95 19.52
CA THR A 60 -3.89 11.70 18.48
C THR A 60 -2.91 10.82 17.73
N CYS A 61 -2.91 10.87 16.40
CA CYS A 61 -1.95 10.10 15.60
C CYS A 61 -0.49 10.52 15.84
N PRO A 62 0.46 9.57 15.88
CA PRO A 62 1.90 9.85 15.96
C PRO A 62 2.39 10.76 14.83
N THR A 63 3.51 11.45 15.05
CA THR A 63 4.13 12.34 14.06
C THR A 63 4.52 11.66 12.76
N ASP A 64 4.83 10.37 12.83
CA ASP A 64 5.29 9.58 11.68
C ASP A 64 4.13 9.19 10.76
N CYS A 65 2.90 9.26 11.25
CA CYS A 65 1.68 8.93 10.51
C CYS A 65 0.52 9.85 10.90
N ARG A 66 0.77 11.17 10.95
CA ARG A 66 -0.20 12.18 11.47
C ARG A 66 -1.58 12.11 10.82
N LYS A 67 -1.66 11.67 9.56
CA LYS A 67 -2.92 11.55 8.80
C LYS A 67 -3.43 10.11 8.69
N ASP A 68 -2.61 9.12 9.06
CA ASP A 68 -2.83 7.73 8.70
C ASP A 68 -2.46 6.75 9.82
N CYS A 69 -3.01 7.01 11.00
CA CYS A 69 -3.01 6.05 12.08
C CYS A 69 -4.40 5.45 12.27
N TYR A 70 -4.45 4.36 13.05
CA TYR A 70 -5.66 3.77 13.61
C TYR A 70 -5.39 3.42 15.07
N ILE A 71 -6.45 3.15 15.81
CA ILE A 71 -6.37 2.73 17.21
C ILE A 71 -6.23 1.21 17.31
N ASP A 72 -5.21 0.70 17.99
CA ASP A 72 -5.25 -0.69 18.48
C ASP A 72 -6.08 -0.70 19.76
N CYS A 73 -7.31 -1.21 19.67
CA CYS A 73 -8.24 -1.27 20.80
C CYS A 73 -7.72 -2.14 21.95
N VAL A 74 -6.80 -3.09 21.70
CA VAL A 74 -6.22 -3.96 22.74
C VAL A 74 -5.26 -3.18 23.61
N SER A 75 -4.33 -2.43 23.00
CA SER A 75 -3.36 -1.62 23.74
C SER A 75 -3.85 -0.20 24.06
N CYS A 76 -4.99 0.20 23.49
CA CYS A 76 -5.53 1.55 23.48
C CYS A 76 -4.52 2.62 23.06
N LYS A 77 -3.78 2.36 21.97
CA LYS A 77 -2.75 3.27 21.43
C LYS A 77 -2.96 3.53 19.95
N PRO A 78 -2.73 4.76 19.45
CA PRO A 78 -2.73 5.04 18.04
C PRO A 78 -1.45 4.46 17.41
N VAL A 79 -1.60 3.76 16.29
CA VAL A 79 -0.54 2.99 15.65
C VAL A 79 -0.46 3.35 14.16
N CYS A 80 0.76 3.52 13.65
CA CYS A 80 1.01 3.71 12.23
C CYS A 80 0.81 2.39 11.47
N GLY A 81 0.01 2.43 10.39
CA GLY A 81 -0.32 1.29 9.51
C GLY A 81 0.85 0.38 9.22
N CYS A 82 1.84 0.94 8.55
CA CYS A 82 2.80 0.17 7.78
C CYS A 82 4.08 -0.22 8.54
N ASN A 83 4.21 0.11 9.83
CA ASN A 83 5.47 -0.06 10.57
C ASN A 83 5.42 -1.13 11.67
N ASN A 84 4.37 -1.94 11.70
CA ASN A 84 4.14 -2.92 12.75
C ASN A 84 4.10 -4.34 12.19
N PRO A 85 4.37 -5.37 13.01
CA PRO A 85 4.26 -6.76 12.60
C PRO A 85 2.95 -7.05 11.85
N GLY A 86 3.07 -7.76 10.73
CA GLY A 86 1.97 -8.07 9.83
C GLY A 86 1.60 -6.94 8.87
N ALA A 87 2.36 -5.83 8.82
CA ALA A 87 2.15 -4.82 7.80
C ALA A 87 2.60 -5.29 6.42
N LEU A 88 1.83 -4.93 5.40
CA LEU A 88 2.10 -5.12 3.99
C LEU A 88 1.60 -3.88 3.23
N CYS A 89 2.52 -2.97 2.91
CA CYS A 89 2.20 -1.67 2.31
C CYS A 89 3.23 -1.31 1.23
N GLN A 90 3.03 -0.21 0.50
CA GLN A 90 4.01 0.31 -0.46
C GLN A 90 4.37 -0.74 -1.54
N ASP A 91 5.65 -0.87 -1.94
CA ASP A 91 6.08 -1.53 -3.19
C ASP A 91 6.81 -2.90 -3.10
N PRO A 92 6.15 -3.98 -2.64
CA PRO A 92 5.49 -4.10 -1.35
C PRO A 92 6.52 -4.41 -0.26
N ARG A 93 6.49 -3.58 0.78
CA ARG A 93 7.23 -3.71 2.02
C ARG A 93 6.41 -4.53 3.03
N PHE A 94 7.04 -5.52 3.62
CA PHE A 94 6.50 -6.38 4.66
C PHE A 94 7.18 -6.08 5.99
N VAL A 95 6.44 -6.27 7.08
CA VAL A 95 6.99 -6.35 8.44
C VAL A 95 6.63 -7.70 9.01
N GLY A 96 7.64 -8.54 9.26
CA GLY A 96 7.46 -9.89 9.80
C GLY A 96 6.85 -9.92 11.19
N GLY A 97 6.40 -11.10 11.62
CA GLY A 97 5.95 -11.36 12.99
C GLY A 97 7.03 -11.06 14.03
N ASP A 98 8.30 -11.19 13.65
CA ASP A 98 9.50 -10.81 14.40
C ASP A 98 9.78 -9.29 14.42
N GLY A 99 8.97 -8.48 13.73
CA GLY A 99 9.14 -7.03 13.61
C GLY A 99 10.18 -6.61 12.56
N VAL A 100 10.84 -7.55 11.89
CA VAL A 100 11.86 -7.24 10.88
C VAL A 100 11.19 -6.82 9.57
N THR A 101 11.65 -5.70 9.01
CA THR A 101 11.21 -5.24 7.69
C THR A 101 11.91 -6.02 6.58
N PHE A 102 11.15 -6.43 5.57
CA PHE A 102 11.68 -7.05 4.35
C PHE A 102 10.81 -6.73 3.13
N TYR A 103 11.31 -7.06 1.95
CA TYR A 103 10.62 -6.83 0.67
C TYR A 103 10.43 -8.15 -0.06
N PHE A 104 9.24 -8.37 -0.62
CA PHE A 104 8.97 -9.47 -1.54
C PHE A 104 8.37 -8.89 -2.81
N HIS A 105 9.14 -8.88 -3.90
CA HIS A 105 8.70 -8.20 -5.12
C HIS A 105 7.63 -8.95 -5.90
N GLY A 106 7.48 -10.27 -5.74
CA GLY A 106 6.54 -11.04 -6.56
C GLY A 106 6.70 -10.78 -8.06
N ARG A 107 5.60 -10.83 -8.80
CA ARG A 107 5.52 -10.47 -10.23
C ARG A 107 4.16 -9.83 -10.54
N LYS A 108 4.14 -8.96 -11.55
CA LYS A 108 2.91 -8.38 -12.07
C LYS A 108 1.93 -9.46 -12.55
N ASN A 109 0.66 -9.28 -12.22
CA ASN A 109 -0.48 -10.12 -12.58
C ASN A 109 -0.30 -11.58 -12.15
N GLN A 110 0.25 -11.80 -10.96
CA GLN A 110 0.42 -13.13 -10.37
C GLN A 110 -0.04 -13.14 -8.93
N ASP A 111 -0.45 -14.32 -8.47
CA ASP A 111 -0.91 -14.55 -7.12
C ASP A 111 0.19 -15.24 -6.29
N PHE A 112 0.34 -14.82 -5.04
CA PHE A 112 1.34 -15.36 -4.13
C PHE A 112 0.77 -15.68 -2.75
N CYS A 113 1.20 -16.80 -2.19
CA CYS A 113 0.86 -17.23 -0.83
C CYS A 113 1.58 -16.39 0.21
N LEU A 114 0.83 -15.48 0.82
CA LEU A 114 1.32 -14.58 1.87
C LEU A 114 1.39 -15.31 3.21
N LEU A 115 0.38 -16.13 3.50
CA LEU A 115 0.31 -16.94 4.71
C LEU A 115 -0.49 -18.22 4.45
N SER A 116 0.01 -19.34 4.95
CA SER A 116 -0.74 -20.58 5.03
C SER A 116 -0.49 -21.28 6.35
N ASP A 117 -1.58 -21.54 7.05
CA ASP A 117 -1.68 -22.39 8.23
C ASP A 117 -2.81 -23.40 8.02
N ARG A 118 -3.06 -24.30 8.99
CA ARG A 118 -4.04 -25.38 8.89
C ARG A 118 -5.45 -24.91 8.55
N ASN A 119 -5.87 -23.79 9.17
CA ASN A 119 -7.24 -23.27 9.10
C ASN A 119 -7.31 -21.84 8.52
N LEU A 120 -6.20 -21.32 7.99
CA LEU A 120 -6.11 -19.98 7.42
C LEU A 120 -5.17 -19.99 6.22
N HIS A 121 -5.64 -19.54 5.07
CA HIS A 121 -4.82 -19.35 3.87
C HIS A 121 -5.08 -17.97 3.29
N ILE A 122 -4.02 -17.22 3.00
CA ILE A 122 -4.10 -15.88 2.44
C ILE A 122 -3.16 -15.79 1.24
N ASN A 123 -3.74 -15.51 0.09
CA ASN A 123 -3.01 -15.15 -1.11
C ASN A 123 -3.18 -13.65 -1.39
N GLY A 124 -2.19 -13.06 -2.06
CA GLY A 124 -2.26 -11.70 -2.59
C GLY A 124 -2.10 -11.70 -4.10
N HIS A 125 -2.95 -10.93 -4.79
CA HIS A 125 -2.81 -10.63 -6.21
C HIS A 125 -1.92 -9.41 -6.39
N PHE A 126 -0.84 -9.57 -7.15
CA PHE A 126 0.14 -8.51 -7.36
C PHE A 126 -0.13 -7.83 -8.71
N ILE A 127 -0.26 -6.51 -8.68
CA ILE A 127 -0.21 -5.66 -9.87
C ILE A 127 1.20 -5.10 -10.03
N GLY A 128 1.48 -4.45 -11.15
CA GLY A 128 2.80 -3.84 -11.34
C GLY A 128 2.96 -3.00 -12.59
N LYS A 129 4.05 -2.23 -12.60
CA LYS A 129 4.49 -1.38 -13.70
C LYS A 129 5.91 -1.76 -14.11
N ARG A 130 6.09 -1.96 -15.42
CA ARG A 130 7.39 -2.23 -16.02
C ARG A 130 8.18 -0.94 -16.10
N ASN A 131 9.39 -0.97 -15.56
CA ASN A 131 10.41 0.02 -15.86
C ASN A 131 11.47 -0.66 -16.77
N PRO A 132 11.61 -0.25 -18.04
CA PRO A 132 12.58 -0.85 -18.97
C PRO A 132 14.03 -0.76 -18.52
N LYS A 133 14.36 0.16 -17.58
CA LYS A 133 15.70 0.32 -17.02
C LYS A 133 16.00 -0.66 -15.89
N LEU A 134 14.99 -1.39 -15.40
CA LEU A 134 15.12 -2.34 -14.31
C LEU A 134 14.91 -3.76 -14.82
N THR A 135 15.57 -4.72 -14.14
CA THR A 135 15.41 -6.15 -14.41
C THR A 135 14.12 -6.73 -13.82
N ARG A 136 13.39 -5.94 -13.03
CA ARG A 136 12.14 -6.32 -12.36
C ARG A 136 11.06 -5.27 -12.54
N ASP A 137 9.82 -5.70 -12.36
CA ASP A 137 8.67 -4.81 -12.21
C ASP A 137 8.64 -4.17 -10.82
N PHE A 138 8.09 -2.96 -10.72
CA PHE A 138 7.52 -2.48 -9.47
C PHE A 138 6.17 -3.15 -9.27
N THR A 139 5.85 -3.53 -8.04
CA THR A 139 4.65 -4.30 -7.74
C THR A 139 3.98 -3.83 -6.47
N TRP A 140 2.67 -4.05 -6.41
CA TRP A 140 1.80 -3.71 -5.29
C TRP A 140 0.73 -4.79 -5.12
N VAL A 141 0.17 -4.92 -3.93
CA VAL A 141 -0.93 -5.87 -3.67
C VAL A 141 -2.26 -5.21 -4.03
N GLN A 142 -2.93 -5.68 -5.08
CA GLN A 142 -4.23 -5.15 -5.47
C GLN A 142 -5.37 -5.78 -4.67
N SER A 143 -5.28 -7.08 -4.41
CA SER A 143 -6.31 -7.82 -3.69
C SER A 143 -5.72 -8.95 -2.86
N ILE A 144 -6.50 -9.40 -1.88
CA ILE A 144 -6.21 -10.60 -1.10
C ILE A 144 -7.40 -11.54 -1.12
N GLY A 145 -7.11 -12.82 -1.30
CA GLY A 145 -8.04 -13.92 -1.11
C GLY A 145 -7.74 -14.61 0.19
N ILE A 146 -8.76 -14.77 1.03
CA ILE A 146 -8.65 -15.34 2.36
C ILE A 146 -9.56 -16.56 2.42
N LEU A 147 -9.00 -17.71 2.75
CA LEU A 147 -9.73 -18.92 3.10
C LEU A 147 -9.60 -19.14 4.61
N PHE A 148 -10.73 -19.28 5.29
CA PHE A 148 -10.79 -19.53 6.73
C PHE A 148 -12.05 -20.31 7.02
N GLU A 149 -12.00 -21.24 7.98
CA GLU A 149 -13.10 -22.18 8.22
C GLU A 149 -13.51 -22.84 6.88
N ASP A 150 -14.78 -22.74 6.49
CA ASP A 150 -15.30 -23.19 5.19
C ASP A 150 -15.71 -22.00 4.28
N HIS A 151 -15.15 -20.80 4.55
CA HIS A 151 -15.51 -19.55 3.90
C HIS A 151 -14.37 -18.97 3.05
N LYS A 152 -14.76 -18.18 2.05
CA LYS A 152 -13.84 -17.37 1.25
C LYS A 152 -14.20 -15.89 1.31
N LEU A 153 -13.18 -15.07 1.45
CA LEU A 153 -13.29 -13.61 1.46
C LEU A 153 -12.29 -13.01 0.48
N LEU A 154 -12.79 -12.23 -0.48
CA LEU A 154 -12.00 -11.42 -1.40
C LEU A 154 -12.08 -9.96 -0.96
N VAL A 155 -10.95 -9.30 -0.83
CA VAL A 155 -10.88 -7.85 -0.63
C VAL A 155 -9.91 -7.26 -1.63
N GLY A 156 -10.28 -6.18 -2.29
CA GLY A 156 -9.43 -5.58 -3.31
C GLY A 156 -9.67 -4.10 -3.57
N ALA A 157 -8.71 -3.52 -4.28
CA ALA A 157 -8.77 -2.19 -4.85
C ALA A 157 -9.31 -2.25 -6.28
N LYS A 158 -10.34 -1.46 -6.57
CA LYS A 158 -10.85 -1.22 -7.92
C LYS A 158 -9.75 -0.55 -8.74
N LYS A 159 -9.64 -0.93 -10.01
CA LYS A 159 -8.80 -0.18 -10.96
C LYS A 159 -9.46 1.17 -11.20
N THR A 160 -8.69 2.25 -11.08
CA THR A 160 -9.17 3.61 -11.35
C THR A 160 -8.16 4.36 -12.21
N SER A 161 -8.62 5.30 -13.02
CA SER A 161 -7.76 6.25 -13.75
C SER A 161 -7.57 7.55 -12.97
N THR A 162 -8.47 7.86 -12.03
CA THR A 162 -8.46 9.08 -11.24
C THR A 162 -8.69 8.74 -9.77
N TRP A 163 -8.02 9.45 -8.86
CA TRP A 163 -8.21 9.25 -7.44
C TRP A 163 -9.09 10.35 -6.85
N ASP A 164 -10.15 9.94 -6.16
CA ASP A 164 -10.97 10.78 -5.30
C ASP A 164 -11.15 10.05 -3.96
N ASP A 165 -10.71 10.69 -2.87
CA ASP A 165 -10.82 10.14 -1.52
C ASP A 165 -12.29 9.97 -1.08
N SER A 166 -13.24 10.66 -1.71
CA SER A 166 -14.68 10.56 -1.42
C SER A 166 -15.39 9.43 -2.17
N GLU A 167 -14.72 8.80 -3.15
CA GLU A 167 -15.26 7.65 -3.88
C GLU A 167 -14.81 6.32 -3.26
N GLU A 168 -15.67 5.30 -3.35
CA GLU A 168 -15.35 3.96 -2.86
C GLU A 168 -14.60 3.16 -3.94
N HIS A 169 -13.29 3.01 -3.74
CA HIS A 169 -12.38 2.19 -4.54
C HIS A 169 -12.15 0.80 -3.93
N LEU A 170 -12.75 0.49 -2.77
CA LEU A 170 -12.70 -0.85 -2.18
C LEU A 170 -13.83 -1.74 -2.72
N TYR A 171 -13.56 -3.03 -2.89
CA TYR A 171 -14.59 -4.05 -3.11
C TYR A 171 -14.37 -5.26 -2.20
N ILE A 172 -15.48 -5.91 -1.82
CA ILE A 172 -15.48 -7.12 -0.99
C ILE A 172 -16.41 -8.15 -1.62
N SER A 173 -16.02 -9.41 -1.60
CA SER A 173 -16.91 -10.54 -1.85
C SER A 173 -16.74 -11.59 -0.75
N TYR A 174 -17.85 -12.04 -0.19
CA TYR A 174 -17.91 -13.11 0.81
C TYR A 174 -18.67 -14.29 0.20
N ASP A 175 -18.04 -15.46 0.12
CA ASP A 175 -18.58 -16.67 -0.51
C ASP A 175 -19.19 -16.39 -1.90
N ASP A 176 -18.38 -15.79 -2.78
CA ASP A 176 -18.75 -15.33 -4.13
C ASP A 176 -19.83 -14.25 -4.20
N THR A 177 -20.36 -13.81 -3.07
CA THR A 177 -21.41 -12.79 -3.02
C THR A 177 -20.78 -11.41 -2.79
N PRO A 178 -20.87 -10.48 -3.75
CA PRO A 178 -20.36 -9.12 -3.55
C PRO A 178 -21.10 -8.42 -2.41
N LEU A 179 -20.37 -7.71 -1.56
CA LEU A 179 -20.95 -6.90 -0.49
C LEU A 179 -21.09 -5.44 -0.96
N SER A 180 -22.26 -4.85 -0.69
CA SER A 180 -22.49 -3.42 -0.91
C SER A 180 -22.05 -2.61 0.31
N LEU A 181 -21.13 -1.65 0.11
CA LEU A 181 -20.47 -0.86 1.15
C LEU A 181 -21.16 0.48 1.44
N ASN A 182 -22.50 0.48 1.56
CA ASN A 182 -23.27 1.72 1.64
C ASN A 182 -23.47 2.20 3.09
N GLY A 183 -23.17 3.48 3.35
CA GLY A 183 -23.47 4.18 4.59
C GLY A 183 -22.28 4.35 5.56
N GLU A 184 -22.32 5.42 6.36
CA GLU A 184 -21.20 5.82 7.24
C GLU A 184 -20.96 4.86 8.42
N ASN A 185 -22.01 4.17 8.88
CA ASN A 185 -21.96 3.16 9.95
C ASN A 185 -22.06 1.72 9.44
N TRP A 186 -21.70 1.51 8.17
CA TRP A 186 -21.75 0.20 7.56
C TRP A 186 -20.90 -0.82 8.33
N ASN A 187 -21.50 -1.98 8.57
CA ASN A 187 -20.83 -3.16 9.04
C ASN A 187 -21.50 -4.40 8.45
N TYR A 188 -20.73 -5.48 8.33
CA TYR A 188 -21.21 -6.79 7.93
C TYR A 188 -20.87 -7.79 9.04
N ARG A 189 -21.82 -8.65 9.39
CA ARG A 189 -21.62 -9.70 10.38
C ARG A 189 -22.18 -11.01 9.83
N ASN A 190 -21.38 -12.06 9.90
CA ASN A 190 -21.80 -13.42 9.61
C ASN A 190 -21.01 -14.38 10.49
N SER A 191 -21.68 -15.12 11.38
CA SER A 191 -21.03 -16.05 12.31
C SER A 191 -19.85 -15.39 13.07
N SER A 192 -18.62 -15.90 12.88
CA SER A 192 -17.37 -15.40 13.48
C SER A 192 -16.79 -14.16 12.77
N LEU A 193 -17.27 -13.82 11.57
CA LEU A 193 -16.81 -12.70 10.76
C LEU A 193 -17.54 -11.39 11.12
N MET A 194 -16.75 -10.34 11.32
CA MET A 194 -17.19 -8.96 11.45
C MET A 194 -16.35 -8.06 10.54
N ILE A 195 -16.99 -7.31 9.65
CA ILE A 195 -16.35 -6.28 8.83
C ILE A 195 -16.94 -4.93 9.23
N THR A 196 -16.08 -3.95 9.50
CA THR A 196 -16.51 -2.61 9.90
C THR A 196 -15.78 -1.55 9.11
N ARG A 197 -16.48 -0.45 8.79
CA ARG A 197 -15.82 0.76 8.30
C ARG A 197 -15.01 1.45 9.39
N THR A 198 -13.83 1.92 9.00
CA THR A 198 -12.92 2.71 9.86
C THR A 198 -12.69 4.13 9.34
N SER A 199 -13.15 4.40 8.12
CA SER A 199 -13.19 5.69 7.43
C SER A 199 -14.47 5.77 6.59
N PRO A 200 -14.92 6.96 6.14
CA PRO A 200 -16.10 7.09 5.26
C PRO A 200 -16.01 6.27 3.96
N THR A 201 -14.81 6.06 3.43
CA THR A 201 -14.50 5.30 2.21
C THR A 201 -13.16 4.59 2.35
N ASN A 202 -12.92 3.56 1.53
CA ASN A 202 -11.61 2.96 1.28
C ASN A 202 -10.89 2.33 2.48
N ASN A 203 -11.49 2.25 3.67
CA ASN A 203 -10.84 1.68 4.85
C ASN A 203 -11.81 0.85 5.69
N ILE A 204 -11.44 -0.40 5.90
CA ILE A 204 -12.20 -1.38 6.67
C ILE A 204 -11.32 -2.11 7.68
N ALA A 205 -11.95 -2.62 8.73
CA ALA A 205 -11.39 -3.65 9.59
C ALA A 205 -12.20 -4.93 9.42
N ILE A 206 -11.53 -6.02 9.11
CA ILE A 206 -12.07 -7.38 9.00
C ILE A 206 -11.58 -8.13 10.23
N GLU A 207 -12.46 -8.79 10.95
CA GLU A 207 -12.12 -9.54 12.14
C GLU A 207 -12.87 -10.86 12.13
N VAL A 208 -12.13 -11.96 12.26
CA VAL A 208 -12.67 -13.30 12.48
C VAL A 208 -12.31 -13.71 13.90
N GLN A 209 -13.33 -13.97 14.71
CA GLN A 209 -13.17 -14.24 16.14
C GLN A 209 -12.11 -15.32 16.39
N ASN A 210 -11.18 -15.04 17.31
CA ASN A 210 -10.08 -15.93 17.70
C ASN A 210 -9.14 -16.37 16.56
N SER A 211 -9.25 -15.80 15.35
CA SER A 211 -8.44 -16.19 14.20
C SER A 211 -7.50 -15.06 13.78
N PHE A 212 -8.05 -13.98 13.22
CA PHE A 212 -7.26 -12.85 12.74
C PHE A 212 -8.06 -11.56 12.71
N ARG A 213 -7.33 -10.46 12.57
CA ARG A 213 -7.84 -9.14 12.20
C ARG A 213 -7.00 -8.53 11.07
N ILE A 214 -7.66 -7.95 10.08
CA ILE A 214 -7.03 -7.26 8.96
C ILE A 214 -7.55 -5.83 8.92
N MET A 215 -6.63 -4.87 8.93
CA MET A 215 -6.94 -3.51 8.50
C MET A 215 -6.59 -3.43 7.02
N ALA A 216 -7.55 -3.06 6.17
CA ALA A 216 -7.34 -2.92 4.74
C ALA A 216 -7.72 -1.52 4.30
N LYS A 217 -6.79 -0.85 3.64
CA LYS A 217 -6.95 0.50 3.10
C LYS A 217 -6.60 0.51 1.62
N VAL A 218 -7.47 1.06 0.78
CA VAL A 218 -7.13 1.35 -0.61
C VAL A 218 -6.42 2.70 -0.68
N VAL A 219 -5.28 2.74 -1.37
CA VAL A 219 -4.48 3.95 -1.59
C VAL A 219 -4.08 4.07 -3.06
N PRO A 220 -3.93 5.29 -3.61
CA PRO A 220 -3.36 5.49 -4.92
C PRO A 220 -1.83 5.45 -4.84
N ILE A 221 -1.16 5.12 -5.94
CA ILE A 221 0.25 5.47 -6.08
C ILE A 221 0.36 6.98 -6.32
N GLY A 222 0.92 7.70 -5.35
CA GLY A 222 1.04 9.15 -5.40
C GLY A 222 2.06 9.63 -6.44
N ALA A 223 1.85 10.83 -7.01
CA ALA A 223 2.76 11.43 -7.97
C ALA A 223 4.16 11.68 -7.39
N ASP A 224 4.24 12.11 -6.13
CA ASP A 224 5.51 12.31 -5.44
C ASP A 224 6.26 11.00 -5.21
N GLU A 225 5.56 9.96 -4.75
CA GLU A 225 6.15 8.63 -4.59
C GLU A 225 6.65 8.10 -5.95
N SER A 226 5.82 8.19 -6.98
CA SER A 226 6.19 7.81 -8.36
C SER A 226 7.44 8.53 -8.86
N ARG A 227 7.56 9.84 -8.58
CA ARG A 227 8.74 10.63 -8.94
C ARG A 227 9.99 10.21 -8.17
N VAL A 228 9.87 10.00 -6.87
CA VAL A 228 11.01 9.64 -5.99
C VAL A 228 11.53 8.24 -6.32
N HIS A 229 10.63 7.29 -6.57
CA HIS A 229 10.97 5.89 -6.82
C HIS A 229 11.13 5.54 -8.31
N GLY A 230 10.81 6.48 -9.21
CA GLY A 230 10.93 6.29 -10.66
C GLY A 230 9.96 5.24 -11.20
N TYR A 231 8.77 5.12 -10.61
CA TYR A 231 7.72 4.20 -11.08
C TYR A 231 7.22 4.58 -12.47
N ASN A 232 7.30 5.85 -12.84
CA ASN A 232 6.79 6.40 -14.09
C ASN A 232 5.28 6.12 -14.24
N ILE A 233 4.53 6.31 -13.16
CA ILE A 233 3.06 6.31 -13.17
C ILE A 233 2.58 7.55 -13.91
N THR A 234 1.72 7.33 -14.89
CA THR A 234 1.08 8.33 -15.73
C THR A 234 -0.42 8.39 -15.40
N ASN A 235 -1.12 9.44 -15.83
CA ASN A 235 -2.52 9.68 -15.48
C ASN A 235 -3.50 8.64 -16.08
N ASP A 236 -3.06 7.88 -17.07
CA ASP A 236 -3.78 6.75 -17.69
C ASP A 236 -3.73 5.45 -16.85
N ASP A 237 -2.86 5.40 -15.84
CA ASP A 237 -2.52 4.20 -15.07
C ASP A 237 -2.49 4.49 -13.55
N CYS A 238 -3.49 5.19 -12.99
CA CYS A 238 -3.55 5.45 -11.55
C CYS A 238 -3.81 4.15 -10.75
N PHE A 239 -2.78 3.35 -10.53
CA PHE A 239 -2.91 2.11 -9.77
C PHE A 239 -3.36 2.42 -8.33
N ALA A 240 -4.52 1.90 -7.96
CA ALA A 240 -4.91 1.76 -6.57
C ALA A 240 -4.48 0.38 -6.06
N HIS A 241 -3.96 0.34 -4.84
CA HIS A 241 -3.54 -0.89 -4.19
C HIS A 241 -3.96 -0.91 -2.73
N LEU A 242 -3.74 -2.04 -2.07
CA LEU A 242 -4.02 -2.21 -0.66
C LEU A 242 -2.77 -1.92 0.16
N ASP A 243 -2.95 -1.10 1.19
CA ASP A 243 -2.15 -1.14 2.40
C ASP A 243 -2.88 -2.03 3.41
N LEU A 244 -2.16 -3.05 3.88
CA LEU A 244 -2.69 -4.11 4.72
C LEU A 244 -1.96 -4.14 6.05
N ARG A 245 -2.70 -4.48 7.11
CA ARG A 245 -2.11 -4.90 8.37
C ARG A 245 -2.84 -6.10 8.91
N PHE A 246 -2.10 -7.19 9.03
CA PHE A 246 -2.55 -8.42 9.64
C PHE A 246 -2.20 -8.46 11.14
N LYS A 247 -3.14 -8.91 11.95
CA LYS A 247 -2.93 -9.33 13.33
C LYS A 247 -3.50 -10.73 13.47
N PHE A 248 -2.65 -11.71 13.73
CA PHE A 248 -3.08 -13.10 13.88
C PHE A 248 -3.15 -13.46 15.37
N TYR A 249 -4.18 -14.23 15.73
CA TYR A 249 -4.45 -14.58 17.13
C TYR A 249 -4.13 -16.05 17.46
N SER A 250 -4.18 -16.94 16.46
CA SER A 250 -4.11 -18.40 16.68
C SER A 250 -3.34 -19.15 15.58
N LEU A 251 -2.19 -18.63 15.16
CA LEU A 251 -1.30 -19.36 14.24
C LEU A 251 -0.63 -20.53 14.95
N SER A 252 -0.50 -21.65 14.24
CA SER A 252 0.29 -22.80 14.66
C SER A 252 1.77 -22.64 14.27
N ASP A 253 2.65 -23.40 14.91
CA ASP A 253 4.09 -23.41 14.57
C ASP A 253 4.41 -23.96 13.17
N VAL A 254 3.44 -24.56 12.47
CA VAL A 254 3.65 -25.00 11.07
C VAL A 254 3.38 -23.92 10.04
N VAL A 255 2.88 -22.75 10.44
CA VAL A 255 2.56 -21.64 9.55
C VAL A 255 3.72 -21.30 8.61
N ASP A 256 3.42 -21.10 7.34
CA ASP A 256 4.40 -20.72 6.32
C ASP A 256 3.78 -19.71 5.35
N GLY A 257 4.46 -19.38 4.25
CA GLY A 257 4.11 -18.28 3.35
C GLY A 257 5.13 -17.15 3.43
N VAL A 258 5.03 -16.18 2.53
CA VAL A 258 5.97 -15.04 2.45
C VAL A 258 6.07 -14.34 3.81
N LEU A 259 4.93 -13.97 4.37
CA LEU A 259 4.79 -13.36 5.70
C LEU A 259 4.67 -14.43 6.78
N GLY A 260 3.86 -15.47 6.56
CA GLY A 260 3.54 -16.47 7.58
C GLY A 260 4.76 -17.15 8.19
N GLN A 261 5.81 -17.44 7.40
CA GLN A 261 7.03 -18.07 7.91
C GLN A 261 7.70 -17.32 9.07
N THR A 262 7.49 -16.01 9.16
CA THR A 262 8.09 -15.12 10.17
C THR A 262 7.38 -15.16 11.52
N TYR A 263 6.23 -15.83 11.59
CA TYR A 263 5.43 -16.01 12.82
C TYR A 263 5.75 -17.31 13.55
N ARG A 264 6.58 -18.19 12.99
CA ARG A 264 6.99 -19.44 13.67
C ARG A 264 7.91 -19.13 14.83
N SER A 265 7.72 -19.83 15.95
CA SER A 265 8.56 -19.69 17.16
C SER A 265 10.05 -19.96 16.91
N ASN A 266 10.37 -20.85 15.97
CA ASN A 266 11.74 -21.21 15.60
C ASN A 266 12.28 -20.45 14.37
N TYR A 267 11.55 -19.44 13.89
CA TYR A 267 12.00 -18.65 12.76
C TYR A 267 13.24 -17.82 13.13
N VAL A 268 14.30 -17.99 12.34
CA VAL A 268 15.50 -17.15 12.44
C VAL A 268 15.64 -16.38 11.15
N SER A 269 15.54 -15.05 11.26
CA SER A 269 15.69 -14.16 10.10
C SER A 269 17.08 -14.31 9.49
N LYS A 270 17.12 -14.68 8.21
CA LYS A 270 18.37 -14.77 7.43
C LYS A 270 18.73 -13.44 6.76
N ILE A 271 17.96 -12.41 7.01
CA ILE A 271 18.14 -11.08 6.45
C ILE A 271 19.28 -10.38 7.18
N LYS A 272 20.17 -9.75 6.41
CA LYS A 272 21.11 -8.77 6.96
C LYS A 272 20.33 -7.50 7.30
N VAL A 273 20.08 -7.28 8.59
CA VAL A 273 19.33 -6.10 9.11
C VAL A 273 20.00 -4.77 8.71
N SER A 274 21.31 -4.78 8.44
CA SER A 274 22.05 -3.61 7.97
C SER A 274 21.82 -3.25 6.48
N ALA A 275 21.07 -4.06 5.73
CA ALA A 275 20.76 -3.77 4.33
C ALA A 275 19.53 -2.86 4.24
N ASN A 276 19.65 -1.73 3.53
CA ASN A 276 18.55 -0.75 3.36
C ASN A 276 17.28 -1.34 2.73
N MET A 277 17.40 -2.41 1.94
CA MET A 277 16.27 -3.13 1.32
C MET A 277 16.55 -4.63 1.31
N ALA A 278 16.19 -5.30 2.40
CA ALA A 278 16.32 -6.73 2.49
C ALA A 278 15.23 -7.45 1.70
N VAL A 279 15.60 -8.06 0.58
CA VAL A 279 14.66 -8.85 -0.23
C VAL A 279 14.62 -10.29 0.29
N MET A 280 13.41 -10.79 0.48
CA MET A 280 13.13 -12.16 0.90
C MET A 280 12.15 -12.80 -0.06
N GLY A 281 12.23 -14.13 -0.15
CA GLY A 281 11.23 -14.96 -0.78
C GLY A 281 11.67 -15.44 -2.17
N ASN A 282 11.48 -16.73 -2.41
CA ASN A 282 11.72 -17.35 -3.70
C ASN A 282 10.37 -17.38 -4.45
N ILE A 283 10.24 -16.63 -5.55
CA ILE A 283 8.97 -16.47 -6.30
C ILE A 283 8.29 -17.84 -6.56
N PRO A 284 8.96 -18.84 -7.19
CA PRO A 284 8.42 -20.18 -7.35
C PRO A 284 7.88 -20.84 -6.07
N LYS A 285 8.52 -20.61 -4.91
CA LYS A 285 8.11 -21.22 -3.63
C LYS A 285 6.74 -20.75 -3.16
N TYR A 286 6.37 -19.51 -3.49
CA TYR A 286 5.15 -18.87 -3.01
C TYR A 286 4.10 -18.65 -4.11
N SER A 287 4.41 -18.96 -5.36
CA SER A 287 3.46 -18.86 -6.46
C SER A 287 2.25 -19.77 -6.21
N THR A 288 1.08 -19.28 -6.58
CA THR A 288 -0.18 -20.04 -6.59
C THR A 288 -0.86 -19.85 -7.95
N SER A 289 -1.72 -20.80 -8.35
CA SER A 289 -2.46 -20.71 -9.61
C SER A 289 -3.62 -19.72 -9.57
N GLY A 290 -4.01 -19.21 -8.39
CA GLY A 290 -5.09 -18.25 -8.27
C GLY A 290 -5.28 -17.69 -6.87
N ILE A 291 -6.07 -16.62 -6.78
CA ILE A 291 -6.32 -15.88 -5.53
C ILE A 291 -6.92 -16.74 -4.40
N PHE A 292 -7.59 -17.84 -4.73
CA PHE A 292 -8.11 -18.82 -3.75
C PHE A 292 -7.49 -20.21 -3.88
N ALA A 293 -6.46 -20.40 -4.71
CA ALA A 293 -5.80 -21.69 -4.85
C ALA A 293 -4.81 -21.92 -3.69
N THR A 294 -4.80 -23.15 -3.19
CA THR A 294 -3.99 -23.59 -2.04
C THR A 294 -2.80 -24.45 -2.45
N ASP A 295 -2.34 -24.28 -3.69
CA ASP A 295 -1.39 -25.16 -4.40
C ASP A 295 0.07 -24.69 -4.33
N CYS A 296 0.36 -23.61 -3.58
CA CYS A 296 1.73 -23.18 -3.35
C CYS A 296 2.53 -24.27 -2.61
N ILE A 297 3.84 -24.33 -2.87
CA ILE A 297 4.74 -25.37 -2.32
C ILE A 297 4.70 -25.40 -0.78
N VAL A 298 4.50 -24.24 -0.16
CA VAL A 298 4.48 -24.08 1.30
C VAL A 298 3.11 -24.25 1.94
N SER A 299 2.08 -24.58 1.16
CA SER A 299 0.71 -24.66 1.67
C SER A 299 0.61 -25.64 2.84
N ARG A 300 -0.05 -25.17 3.91
CA ARG A 300 -0.39 -25.92 5.12
C ARG A 300 -1.90 -26.04 5.31
N PHE A 301 -2.67 -25.40 4.45
CA PHE A 301 -4.12 -25.34 4.55
C PHE A 301 -4.75 -26.71 4.35
N GLY A 302 -5.74 -27.04 5.18
CA GLY A 302 -6.44 -28.32 5.11
C GLY A 302 -5.59 -29.55 5.49
N SER A 303 -4.33 -29.37 5.87
CA SER A 303 -3.47 -30.47 6.33
C SER A 303 -3.89 -30.94 7.72
N ARG A 304 -4.91 -31.80 7.80
CA ARG A 304 -5.20 -32.60 8.99
C ARG A 304 -4.15 -33.73 9.04
N ASN A 305 -3.18 -33.59 9.95
CA ASN A 305 -2.16 -34.59 10.33
C ASN A 305 -1.75 -35.64 9.26
N GLY A 306 -0.62 -35.40 8.59
CA GLY A 306 0.29 -36.45 8.12
C GLY A 306 -0.26 -37.47 7.11
N ALA A 307 -0.27 -37.11 5.83
CA ALA A 307 -0.04 -38.08 4.76
C ALA A 307 1.07 -37.53 3.85
N PRO A 308 2.15 -38.28 3.57
CA PRO A 308 3.17 -37.84 2.63
C PRO A 308 2.51 -37.64 1.26
N LYS A 309 2.69 -36.47 0.66
CA LYS A 309 2.50 -36.33 -0.79
C LYS A 309 3.54 -37.24 -1.44
N MET A 310 3.07 -38.35 -1.99
CA MET A 310 3.88 -39.20 -2.85
C MET A 310 4.00 -38.47 -4.17
N ASP A 311 5.21 -38.01 -4.48
CA ASP A 311 5.55 -37.51 -5.82
C ASP A 311 5.31 -38.64 -6.82
N THR A 312 4.47 -38.36 -7.82
CA THR A 312 4.39 -39.12 -9.08
C THR A 312 5.04 -38.32 -10.18
#